data_AF-A0A833LFM4-F1
#
_entry.id   AF-A0A833LFM4-F1
#
_cell.length_a   1.000
_cell.length_b   1.000
_cell.length_c   1.000
_cell.angle_alpha   90.00
_cell.angle_beta   90.00
_cell.angle_gamma   90.00
#
_symmetry.space_group_name_H-M   'P 1'
#
loop_
_entity.id
_entity.type
_entity.pdbx_description
1 polymer ?
#
loop_
_entity_poly.entity_id
_entity_poly.type
_entity_poly.pdbx_seq_one_letter_code
_entity_poly.pdbx_strand_id
1 'polypeptide(L)'
;LQASLGTTSIYVTHDQIEAMTMADKIVVLNAGRIEQVGAPIDLYDRPANLFVAGFIGSPKMNLIAGPPANARGAETIGIRPEHIAVSGEGGDWAGTVSVAEHVGSDTFLYVAVEGAGELTVRVVGDIRLGVGAKVHLTPEPGRIHRFDANGKAMPQ
;
A
#
# COMPACT_ATOMS: atom_id res chain seq x y z
N LEU A 1 3.95 -28.38 3.60
CA LEU A 1 4.95 -29.43 3.28
C LEU A 1 6.37 -29.04 3.73
N GLN A 2 6.86 -27.80 3.54
CA GLN A 2 8.16 -27.40 4.11
C GLN A 2 8.14 -27.23 5.64
N ALA A 3 7.06 -26.66 6.21
CA ALA A 3 6.95 -26.43 7.66
C ALA A 3 7.09 -27.71 8.53
N SER A 4 6.81 -28.89 7.98
CA SER A 4 6.85 -30.17 8.70
C SER A 4 8.21 -30.86 8.72
N LEU A 5 9.22 -30.36 7.99
CA LEU A 5 10.53 -31.02 7.86
C LEU A 5 11.59 -30.49 8.84
N GLY A 6 11.37 -29.32 9.45
CA GLY A 6 12.31 -28.74 10.43
C GLY A 6 13.69 -28.35 9.87
N THR A 7 13.93 -28.48 8.57
CA THR A 7 15.19 -28.16 7.91
C THR A 7 15.27 -26.67 7.60
N THR A 8 16.38 -26.02 7.98
CA THR A 8 16.67 -24.64 7.56
C THR A 8 16.72 -24.57 6.03
N SER A 9 15.82 -23.77 5.45
CA SER A 9 15.66 -23.63 4.01
C SER A 9 15.76 -22.16 3.63
N ILE A 10 16.39 -21.88 2.49
CA ILE A 10 16.37 -20.56 1.85
C ILE A 10 15.61 -20.71 0.55
N TYR A 11 14.60 -19.86 0.36
CA TYR A 11 13.79 -19.81 -0.85
C TYR A 11 13.88 -18.42 -1.46
N VAL A 12 14.03 -18.35 -2.79
CA VAL A 12 14.14 -17.10 -3.55
C VAL A 12 12.98 -17.06 -4.53
N THR A 13 12.17 -16.01 -4.43
CA THR A 13 11.03 -15.78 -5.32
C THR A 13 10.93 -14.30 -5.69
N HIS A 14 10.25 -14.04 -6.79
CA HIS A 14 9.83 -12.71 -7.20
C HIS A 14 8.35 -12.46 -6.90
N ASP A 15 7.61 -13.49 -6.45
CA ASP A 15 6.21 -13.38 -6.05
C ASP A 15 6.13 -13.09 -4.55
N GLN A 16 5.66 -11.90 -4.22
CA GLN A 16 5.44 -11.49 -2.85
C GLN A 16 4.37 -12.32 -2.12
N ILE A 17 3.36 -12.87 -2.80
CA ILE A 17 2.31 -13.68 -2.15
C ILE A 17 2.93 -14.98 -1.62
N GLU A 18 3.81 -15.60 -2.40
CA GLU A 18 4.58 -16.76 -1.98
C GLU A 18 5.45 -16.43 -0.75
N ALA A 19 6.19 -15.32 -0.81
CA ALA A 19 7.05 -14.90 0.29
C ALA A 19 6.26 -14.60 1.57
N MET A 20 5.12 -13.93 1.45
CA MET A 20 4.29 -13.49 2.58
C MET A 20 3.55 -14.64 3.27
N THR A 21 3.27 -15.73 2.56
CA THR A 21 2.49 -16.86 3.09
C THR A 21 3.33 -18.01 3.62
N MET A 22 4.57 -18.18 3.11
CA MET A 22 5.42 -19.33 3.46
C MET A 22 6.57 -19.00 4.41
N ALA A 23 7.06 -17.76 4.43
CA ALA A 23 8.30 -17.43 5.13
C ALA A 23 8.09 -17.01 6.58
N ASP A 24 8.91 -17.53 7.49
CA ASP A 24 9.02 -16.99 8.85
C ASP A 24 9.68 -15.61 8.86
N LYS A 25 10.59 -15.37 7.90
CA LYS A 25 11.35 -14.14 7.73
C LYS A 25 11.62 -13.88 6.26
N ILE A 26 11.42 -12.64 5.85
CA ILE A 26 11.67 -12.17 4.49
C ILE A 26 12.89 -11.25 4.49
N VAL A 27 13.75 -11.40 3.48
CA VAL A 27 14.86 -10.50 3.18
C VAL A 27 14.55 -9.83 1.84
N VAL A 28 14.22 -8.54 1.88
CA VAL A 28 13.93 -7.76 0.67
C VAL A 28 15.24 -7.23 0.10
N LEU A 29 15.46 -7.49 -1.18
CA LEU A 29 16.67 -7.11 -1.91
C LEU A 29 16.34 -6.14 -3.04
N ASN A 30 17.18 -5.11 -3.21
CA ASN A 30 17.12 -4.18 -4.32
C ASN A 30 18.54 -3.89 -4.82
N ALA A 31 18.79 -4.12 -6.11
CA ALA A 31 20.10 -3.90 -6.74
C ALA A 31 21.28 -4.52 -5.94
N GLY A 32 21.08 -5.73 -5.41
CA GLY A 32 22.08 -6.44 -4.61
C GLY A 32 22.26 -5.96 -3.17
N ARG A 33 21.45 -4.99 -2.69
CA ARG A 33 21.44 -4.52 -1.31
C ARG A 33 20.21 -5.01 -0.56
N ILE A 34 20.38 -5.34 0.71
CA ILE A 34 19.28 -5.65 1.61
C ILE A 34 18.60 -4.33 1.99
N GLU A 35 17.32 -4.22 1.67
CA GLU A 35 16.49 -3.06 2.00
C GLU A 35 15.82 -3.24 3.36
N GLN A 36 15.33 -4.44 3.68
CA GLN A 36 14.72 -4.76 4.96
C GLN A 36 14.72 -6.26 5.23
N VAL A 37 14.77 -6.62 6.51
CA VAL A 37 14.64 -8.00 7.00
C VAL A 37 13.64 -8.02 8.15
N GLY A 38 12.71 -8.97 8.16
CA GLY A 38 11.70 -9.06 9.22
C GLY A 38 10.65 -10.13 8.95
N ALA A 39 9.69 -10.28 9.85
CA ALA A 39 8.53 -11.14 9.60
C ALA A 39 7.67 -10.52 8.48
N PRO A 40 6.91 -11.32 7.72
CA PRO A 40 6.04 -10.82 6.65
C PRO A 40 5.17 -9.62 7.06
N ILE A 41 4.54 -9.71 8.23
CA ILE A 41 3.66 -8.66 8.74
C ILE A 41 4.43 -7.38 9.10
N ASP A 42 5.67 -7.49 9.58
CA ASP A 42 6.50 -6.32 9.91
C ASP A 42 6.88 -5.53 8.65
N LEU A 43 7.17 -6.23 7.55
CA LEU A 43 7.46 -5.59 6.26
C LEU A 43 6.22 -4.90 5.68
N TYR A 44 5.04 -5.48 5.91
CA TYR A 44 3.77 -4.93 5.48
C TYR A 44 3.39 -3.67 6.26
N ASP A 45 3.42 -3.77 7.59
CA ASP A 45 2.96 -2.74 8.53
C ASP A 45 4.01 -1.67 8.82
N ARG A 46 5.30 -1.99 8.66
CA ARG A 46 6.41 -1.08 9.01
C ARG A 46 7.50 -1.12 7.95
N PRO A 47 7.18 -0.71 6.70
CA PRO A 47 8.19 -0.63 5.66
C PRO A 47 9.27 0.41 6.03
N ALA A 48 10.54 0.06 5.87
CA ALA A 48 11.67 0.89 6.26
C ALA A 48 11.95 2.03 5.27
N ASN A 49 11.47 1.91 4.04
CA ASN A 49 11.66 2.88 2.96
C ASN A 49 10.60 2.74 1.86
N LEU A 50 10.60 3.69 0.92
CA LEU A 50 9.67 3.74 -0.20
C LEU A 50 9.72 2.48 -1.08
N PHE A 51 10.89 1.87 -1.25
CA PHE A 51 11.02 0.65 -2.03
C PHE A 51 10.23 -0.49 -1.39
N VAL A 52 10.44 -0.77 -0.10
CA VAL A 52 9.70 -1.83 0.60
C VAL A 52 8.21 -1.52 0.65
N ALA A 53 7.84 -0.26 0.89
CA ALA A 53 6.46 0.19 0.93
C ALA A 53 5.72 -0.05 -0.40
N GLY A 54 6.36 0.26 -1.53
CA GLY A 54 5.82 0.07 -2.88
C GLY A 54 5.99 -1.36 -3.43
N PHE A 55 6.83 -2.18 -2.80
CA PHE A 55 7.10 -3.55 -3.24
C PHE A 55 6.22 -4.58 -2.52
N ILE A 56 6.06 -4.47 -1.21
CA ILE A 56 5.29 -5.44 -0.41
C ILE A 56 3.81 -5.08 -0.43
N GLY A 57 2.95 -6.01 -0.84
CA GLY A 57 1.48 -5.86 -0.85
C GLY A 57 0.88 -5.90 -2.26
N SER A 58 -0.32 -6.47 -2.38
CA SER A 58 -1.11 -6.50 -3.62
C SER A 58 -2.57 -6.14 -3.31
N PRO A 59 -3.07 -4.96 -3.73
CA PRO A 59 -2.37 -3.94 -4.51
C PRO A 59 -1.25 -3.23 -3.73
N LYS A 60 -0.41 -2.50 -4.46
CA LYS A 60 0.72 -1.75 -3.89
C LYS A 60 0.24 -0.59 -3.02
N MET A 61 1.10 -0.15 -2.10
CA MET A 61 0.85 1.08 -1.33
C MET A 61 0.72 2.28 -2.28
N ASN A 62 -0.26 3.15 -2.01
CA ASN A 62 -0.33 4.45 -2.66
C ASN A 62 0.78 5.33 -2.09
N LEU A 63 1.70 5.78 -2.93
CA LEU A 63 2.78 6.71 -2.57
C LEU A 63 2.45 8.08 -3.15
N ILE A 64 2.27 9.06 -2.26
CA ILE A 64 1.75 10.39 -2.60
C ILE A 64 2.79 11.43 -2.18
N ALA A 65 3.22 12.26 -3.12
CA ALA A 65 4.11 13.41 -2.87
C ALA A 65 3.34 14.73 -3.03
N GLY A 66 4.01 15.86 -2.80
CA GLY A 66 3.44 17.18 -3.04
C GLY A 66 2.48 17.65 -1.93
N PRO A 67 1.45 18.47 -2.24
CA PRO A 67 0.62 19.12 -1.23
C PRO A 67 0.05 18.18 -0.15
N PRO A 68 -0.49 16.98 -0.48
CA PRO A 68 -0.99 16.04 0.53
C PRO A 68 0.07 15.53 1.51
N ALA A 69 1.31 15.35 1.04
CA ALA A 69 2.44 14.91 1.84
C ALA A 69 3.01 16.06 2.69
N ASN A 70 3.15 17.24 2.09
CA ASN A 70 3.62 18.46 2.75
C ASN A 70 2.71 18.84 3.94
N ALA A 71 1.39 18.72 3.77
CA ALA A 71 0.41 18.95 4.85
C ALA A 71 0.61 18.01 6.06
N ARG A 72 1.34 16.90 5.87
CA ARG A 72 1.69 15.91 6.89
C ARG A 72 3.18 15.94 7.22
N GLY A 73 3.90 16.99 6.81
CA GLY A 73 5.32 17.20 7.10
C GLY A 73 6.24 16.08 6.59
N ALA A 74 5.93 15.49 5.44
CA ALA A 74 6.74 14.45 4.81
C ALA A 74 6.99 14.78 3.34
N GLU A 75 8.09 14.27 2.78
CA GLU A 75 8.32 14.37 1.32
C GLU A 75 7.31 13.49 0.57
N THR A 76 7.10 12.29 1.10
CA THR A 76 6.14 11.32 0.57
C THR A 76 5.34 10.73 1.73
N ILE A 77 4.04 10.54 1.51
CA ILE A 77 3.20 9.73 2.39
C ILE A 77 2.82 8.44 1.68
N GLY A 78 2.64 7.38 2.46
CA GLY A 78 2.21 6.09 2.01
C GLY A 78 0.91 5.67 2.70
N ILE A 79 -0.06 5.15 1.95
CA ILE A 79 -1.29 4.58 2.52
C ILE A 79 -1.72 3.34 1.74
N ARG A 80 -2.07 2.27 2.44
CA ARG A 80 -2.52 1.02 1.82
C ARG A 80 -3.91 1.20 1.21
N PRO A 81 -4.22 0.55 0.07
CA PRO A 81 -5.54 0.66 -0.58
C PRO A 81 -6.73 0.36 0.34
N GLU A 82 -6.60 -0.58 1.26
CA GLU A 82 -7.63 -0.97 2.22
C GLU A 82 -7.75 -0.02 3.42
N HIS A 83 -6.78 0.89 3.62
CA HIS A 83 -6.79 1.89 4.70
C HIS A 83 -7.28 3.25 4.19
N ILE A 84 -8.06 3.27 3.10
CA ILE A 84 -8.69 4.47 2.55
C ILE A 84 -10.20 4.23 2.52
N ALA A 85 -10.95 5.07 3.24
CA ALA A 85 -12.40 5.09 3.16
C ALA A 85 -12.87 5.89 1.93
N VAL A 86 -13.96 5.46 1.31
CA VAL A 86 -14.61 6.12 0.16
C VAL A 86 -15.99 6.59 0.55
N SER A 87 -16.32 7.84 0.25
CA SER A 87 -17.65 8.43 0.46
C SER A 87 -18.10 9.25 -0.76
N GLY A 88 -19.41 9.52 -0.86
CA GLY A 88 -19.94 10.44 -1.87
C GLY A 88 -19.71 11.92 -1.54
N GLU A 89 -19.56 12.24 -0.25
CA GLU A 89 -19.39 13.59 0.27
C GLU A 89 -18.42 13.57 1.46
N GLY A 90 -17.62 14.63 1.59
CA GLY A 90 -16.70 14.81 2.72
C GLY A 90 -15.50 13.87 2.69
N GLY A 91 -14.30 14.42 2.83
CA GLY A 91 -13.06 13.65 2.93
C GLY A 91 -11.86 14.53 2.61
N ASP A 92 -10.68 13.98 2.84
CA ASP A 92 -9.41 14.71 2.66
C ASP A 92 -9.12 15.00 1.19
N TRP A 93 -9.50 14.08 0.31
CA TRP A 93 -9.16 14.13 -1.11
C TRP A 93 -10.39 13.92 -1.98
N ALA A 94 -10.74 14.93 -2.78
CA ALA A 94 -11.76 14.79 -3.81
C ALA A 94 -11.15 14.15 -5.07
N GLY A 95 -11.88 13.21 -5.68
CA GLY A 95 -11.41 12.51 -6.86
C GLY A 95 -12.52 12.00 -7.76
N THR A 96 -12.14 11.50 -8.92
CA THR A 96 -13.04 10.88 -9.89
C THR A 96 -12.61 9.45 -10.15
N VAL A 97 -13.54 8.51 -10.08
CA VAL A 97 -13.28 7.10 -10.38
C VAL A 97 -12.91 6.97 -11.86
N SER A 98 -11.69 6.54 -12.17
CA SER A 98 -11.22 6.24 -13.53
C SER A 98 -11.56 4.81 -13.92
N VAL A 99 -11.42 3.87 -12.98
CA VAL A 99 -11.66 2.43 -13.19
C VAL A 99 -12.27 1.82 -11.93
N ALA A 100 -13.20 0.88 -12.10
CA ALA A 100 -13.75 0.05 -11.03
C ALA A 100 -13.66 -1.43 -11.43
N GLU A 101 -12.79 -2.19 -10.76
CA GLU A 101 -12.58 -3.62 -11.01
C GLU A 101 -13.24 -4.45 -9.90
N HIS A 102 -14.16 -5.32 -10.27
CA HIS A 102 -14.86 -6.19 -9.32
C HIS A 102 -14.19 -7.57 -9.33
N VAL A 103 -13.63 -7.97 -8.18
CA VAL A 103 -12.90 -9.22 -8.01
C VAL A 103 -13.43 -9.94 -6.78
N GLY A 104 -14.41 -10.83 -6.99
CA GLY A 104 -15.03 -11.59 -5.91
C GLY A 104 -15.76 -10.69 -4.92
N SER A 105 -15.30 -10.65 -3.67
CA SER A 105 -15.85 -9.80 -2.59
C SER A 105 -15.24 -8.41 -2.53
N ASP A 106 -14.18 -8.15 -3.31
CA ASP A 106 -13.46 -6.90 -3.33
C ASP A 106 -13.77 -6.10 -4.60
N THR A 107 -13.82 -4.79 -4.44
CA THR A 107 -13.82 -3.86 -5.57
C THR A 107 -12.59 -2.97 -5.45
N PHE A 108 -11.78 -2.93 -6.51
CA PHE A 108 -10.64 -2.04 -6.63
C PHE A 108 -11.05 -0.81 -7.44
N LEU A 109 -10.99 0.34 -6.79
CA LEU A 109 -11.27 1.64 -7.41
C LEU A 109 -9.94 2.32 -7.72
N TYR A 110 -9.77 2.76 -8.95
CA TYR A 110 -8.71 3.67 -9.34
C TYR A 110 -9.33 5.06 -9.40
N VAL A 111 -8.80 6.00 -8.62
CA VAL A 111 -9.40 7.31 -8.41
C VAL A 111 -8.37 8.37 -8.74
N ALA A 112 -8.66 9.18 -9.75
CA ALA A 112 -7.86 10.35 -10.08
C ALA A 112 -8.12 11.46 -9.07
N VAL A 113 -7.09 11.84 -8.31
CA VAL A 113 -7.13 12.84 -7.24
C VAL A 113 -6.22 14.00 -7.59
N GLU A 114 -6.76 15.22 -7.51
CA GLU A 114 -5.97 16.43 -7.76
C GLU A 114 -4.85 16.58 -6.72
N GLY A 115 -3.62 16.76 -7.21
CA GLY A 115 -2.43 16.90 -6.38
C GLY A 115 -1.87 15.59 -5.79
N ALA A 116 -2.59 14.46 -5.89
CA ALA A 116 -2.13 13.15 -5.44
C ALA A 116 -1.90 12.13 -6.57
N GLY A 117 -2.44 12.37 -7.77
CA GLY A 117 -2.38 11.44 -8.89
C GLY A 117 -3.47 10.37 -8.82
N GLU A 118 -3.24 9.23 -9.45
CA GLU A 118 -4.17 8.10 -9.37
C GLU A 118 -3.92 7.27 -8.11
N LEU A 119 -4.96 7.09 -7.29
CA LEU A 119 -4.93 6.28 -6.08
C LEU A 119 -5.75 5.00 -6.26
N THR A 120 -5.21 3.88 -5.82
CA THR A 120 -5.93 2.62 -5.73
C THR A 120 -6.58 2.49 -4.36
N VAL A 121 -7.87 2.18 -4.32
CA VAL A 121 -8.63 1.95 -3.09
C VAL A 121 -9.29 0.59 -3.17
N ARG A 122 -9.21 -0.18 -2.09
CA ARG A 122 -9.87 -1.48 -1.97
C ARG A 122 -11.07 -1.34 -1.05
N VAL A 123 -12.26 -1.61 -1.58
CA VAL A 123 -13.50 -1.65 -0.80
C VAL A 123 -14.06 -3.06 -0.78
N VAL A 124 -14.61 -3.46 0.36
CA VAL A 124 -15.28 -4.76 0.52
C VAL A 124 -16.77 -4.58 0.22
N GLY A 125 -17.32 -5.49 -0.60
CA GLY A 125 -18.73 -5.53 -0.96
C GLY A 125 -19.06 -4.93 -2.33
N ASP A 126 -20.34 -4.98 -2.69
CA ASP A 126 -20.89 -4.46 -3.95
C ASP A 126 -21.16 -2.96 -3.83
N ILE A 127 -20.09 -2.15 -3.92
CA ILE A 127 -20.22 -0.71 -4.08
C ILE A 127 -20.37 -0.39 -5.56
N ARG A 128 -21.58 -0.02 -5.97
CA ARG A 128 -21.88 0.39 -7.36
C ARG A 128 -21.42 1.81 -7.66
N LEU A 129 -20.12 2.04 -7.60
CA LEU A 129 -19.50 3.26 -8.12
C LEU A 129 -19.04 2.99 -9.56
N GLY A 130 -19.61 3.75 -10.50
CA GLY A 130 -19.22 3.69 -11.90
C GLY A 130 -18.04 4.60 -12.23
N VAL A 131 -17.38 4.33 -13.35
CA VAL A 131 -16.41 5.26 -13.95
C VAL A 131 -17.05 6.64 -14.12
N GLY A 132 -16.31 7.69 -13.77
CA GLY A 132 -16.77 9.08 -13.78
C GLY A 132 -17.47 9.52 -12.50
N ALA A 133 -17.72 8.62 -11.53
CA ALA A 133 -18.29 8.99 -10.24
C ALA A 133 -17.33 9.91 -9.48
N LYS A 134 -17.87 11.00 -8.92
CA LYS A 134 -17.16 11.87 -7.99
C LYS A 134 -17.21 11.25 -6.60
N VAL A 135 -16.05 11.13 -5.96
CA VAL A 135 -15.90 10.51 -4.65
C VAL A 135 -14.96 11.35 -3.78
N HIS A 136 -15.04 11.13 -2.48
CA HIS A 136 -14.08 11.65 -1.52
C HIS A 136 -13.36 10.46 -0.87
N LEU A 137 -12.06 10.62 -0.67
CA LEU A 137 -11.19 9.64 -0.06
C LEU A 137 -10.68 10.16 1.28
N THR A 138 -10.74 9.30 2.30
CA THR A 138 -10.26 9.63 3.65
C THR A 138 -9.28 8.55 4.10
N PRO A 139 -7.98 8.86 4.27
CA PRO A 139 -7.03 7.90 4.83
C PRO A 139 -7.34 7.63 6.30
N GLU A 140 -7.26 6.36 6.73
CA GLU A 140 -7.48 5.99 8.12
C GLU A 140 -6.43 6.63 9.05
N PRO A 141 -6.84 7.27 10.16
CA PRO A 141 -5.91 7.84 11.13
C PRO A 141 -4.90 6.81 11.65
N GLY A 142 -3.63 7.17 11.71
CA GLY A 142 -2.55 6.28 12.18
C GLY A 142 -2.09 5.21 11.18
N ARG A 143 -2.75 5.08 10.01
CA ARG A 143 -2.32 4.17 8.93
C ARG A 143 -1.46 4.82 7.86
N ILE A 144 -1.19 6.12 8.00
CA ILE A 144 -0.34 6.87 7.07
C ILE A 144 1.13 6.65 7.44
N HIS A 145 1.89 6.15 6.49
CA HIS A 145 3.35 6.11 6.55
C HIS A 145 3.91 7.43 6.05
N ARG A 146 4.98 7.92 6.68
CA ARG A 146 5.67 9.13 6.29
C ARG A 146 7.09 8.77 5.89
N PHE A 147 7.57 9.36 4.79
CA PHE A 147 8.92 9.16 4.28
C PHE A 147 9.63 10.49 4.09
N ASP A 148 10.91 10.52 4.43
CA ASP A 148 11.77 11.68 4.25
C ASP A 148 12.23 11.86 2.79
N ALA A 149 13.00 12.91 2.52
CA ALA A 149 13.54 13.22 1.19
C ALA A 149 14.49 12.15 0.62
N ASN A 150 15.03 11.26 1.47
CA ASN A 150 15.84 10.12 1.05
C ASN A 150 15.00 8.84 0.86
N GLY A 151 13.67 8.95 1.00
CA GLY A 151 12.75 7.84 0.91
C GLY A 151 12.76 6.91 2.13
N LYS A 152 13.35 7.32 3.26
CA LYS A 152 13.38 6.52 4.49
C LYS A 152 12.14 6.77 5.33
N ALA A 153 11.61 5.72 5.95
CA ALA A 153 10.46 5.83 6.84
C ALA A 153 10.78 6.70 8.06
N MET A 154 9.87 7.60 8.38
CA MET A 154 9.90 8.45 9.56
C MET A 154 9.16 7.76 10.72
N PRO A 155 9.50 8.08 11.99
CA PRO A 155 8.71 7.64 13.13
C PRO A 155 7.26 8.10 13.02
N GLN A 156 6.32 7.23 13.42
CA GLN A 156 4.90 7.56 13.54
C GLN A 156 4.64 8.48 14.72
#